data_AF-A0A0Q9K0A8-F1
#
_entry.id   AF-A0A0Q9K0A8-F1
#
_cell.length_a   1.000
_cell.length_b   1.000
_cell.length_c   1.000
_cell.angle_alpha   90.00
_cell.angle_beta   90.00
_cell.angle_gamma   90.00
#
_symmetry.space_group_name_H-M   'P 1'
#
loop_
_entity.id
_entity.type
_entity.pdbx_description
1 polymer ?
#
loop_
_entity_poly.entity_id
_entity_poly.type
_entity_poly.pdbx_seq_one_letter_code
_entity_poly.pdbx_strand_id
1 'polypeptide(L)'
;MRVELEALLFYGVPGIAFISVILFAVIRFRKTNSFLRSLLQSIGLAVLLYGTTFLWWFIDGDGLGQLVSMMYYGTGFIVNCFVNTGVLYFLKKKYG
;
A
#
# COMPACT_ATOMS: atom_id res chain seq x y z
N MET A 1 -23.29 14.36 1.64
CA MET A 1 -22.58 14.09 2.90
C MET A 1 -22.12 12.64 3.06
N ARG A 2 -22.99 11.60 3.05
CA ARG A 2 -22.52 10.19 3.15
C ARG A 2 -21.59 9.76 2.00
N VAL A 3 -21.98 10.08 0.76
CA VAL A 3 -21.22 9.71 -0.46
C VAL A 3 -19.83 10.36 -0.51
N GLU A 4 -19.68 11.58 0.02
CA GLU A 4 -18.38 12.28 0.04
C GLU A 4 -17.44 11.72 1.10
N LEU A 5 -17.97 11.31 2.26
CA LEU A 5 -17.21 10.66 3.31
C LEU A 5 -16.76 9.25 2.89
N GLU A 6 -17.65 8.50 2.24
CA GLU A 6 -17.33 7.19 1.67
C GLU A 6 -16.26 7.31 0.59
N ALA A 7 -16.37 8.27 -0.33
CA ALA A 7 -15.33 8.54 -1.32
C ALA A 7 -13.99 8.93 -0.64
N LEU A 8 -14.02 9.80 0.38
CA LEU A 8 -12.81 10.17 1.11
C LEU A 8 -12.15 8.96 1.78
N LEU A 9 -12.94 8.04 2.35
CA LEU A 9 -12.43 6.80 2.94
C LEU A 9 -11.92 5.84 1.86
N PHE A 10 -12.62 5.74 0.73
CA PHE A 10 -12.26 4.88 -0.39
C PHE A 10 -10.95 5.29 -1.06
N TYR A 11 -10.74 6.60 -1.25
CA TYR A 11 -9.59 7.15 -1.97
C TYR A 11 -8.47 7.65 -1.04
N GLY A 12 -8.82 8.24 0.10
CA GLY A 12 -7.88 8.91 1.01
C GLY A 12 -7.11 7.95 1.92
N VAL A 13 -7.79 6.99 2.55
CA VAL A 13 -7.16 5.99 3.43
C VAL A 13 -6.08 5.17 2.71
N PRO A 14 -6.31 4.61 1.51
CA PRO A 14 -5.26 3.87 0.80
C PRO A 14 -4.13 4.77 0.29
N GLY A 15 -4.41 6.04 -0.02
CA GLY A 15 -3.37 7.00 -0.39
C GLY A 15 -2.39 7.28 0.77
N ILE A 16 -2.92 7.47 1.98
CA ILE A 16 -2.11 7.64 3.19
C ILE A 16 -1.34 6.34 3.50
N ALA A 17 -1.99 5.19 3.37
CA ALA A 17 -1.35 3.89 3.54
C ALA A 17 -0.19 3.69 2.56
N PHE A 18 -0.38 4.04 1.29
CA PHE A 18 0.63 3.97 0.24
C PHE A 18 1.88 4.76 0.59
N ILE A 19 1.71 6.04 0.96
CA ILE A 19 2.81 6.93 1.35
C ILE A 19 3.52 6.39 2.60
N SER A 20 2.76 5.89 3.57
CA SER A 20 3.29 5.34 4.82
C SER A 20 4.21 4.13 4.58
N VAL A 21 3.81 3.21 3.69
CA VAL A 21 4.64 2.03 3.33
C VAL A 21 5.94 2.49 2.67
N ILE A 22 5.88 3.42 1.72
CA ILE A 22 7.07 3.94 1.02
C ILE A 22 8.03 4.58 2.02
N LEU A 23 7.54 5.47 2.89
CA LEU A 23 8.37 6.12 3.89
C LEU A 23 9.03 5.09 4.82
N PHE A 24 8.28 4.09 5.26
CA PHE A 24 8.80 3.03 6.11
C PHE A 24 9.89 2.21 5.40
N ALA A 25 9.67 1.84 4.14
CA ALA A 25 10.65 1.12 3.32
C ALA A 25 11.94 1.92 3.16
N VAL A 26 11.84 3.22 2.86
CA VAL A 26 12.99 4.13 2.71
C VAL A 26 13.78 4.25 4.01
N ILE A 27 13.10 4.51 5.13
CA ILE A 27 13.74 4.65 6.45
C ILE A 27 14.45 3.35 6.85
N ARG A 28 13.78 2.20 6.64
CA ARG A 28 14.32 0.90 7.02
C ARG A 28 15.50 0.49 6.14
N PHE A 29 15.46 0.80 4.85
CA PHE A 29 16.57 0.53 3.92
C PHE A 29 17.84 1.24 4.38
N ARG A 30 17.73 2.54 4.71
CA ARG A 30 18.86 3.32 5.25
C ARG A 30 19.45 2.72 6.53
N LYS A 31 18.62 2.13 7.39
CA LYS A 31 19.08 1.57 8.67
C LYS A 31 19.70 0.18 8.55
N THR A 32 19.18 -0.66 7.65
CA THR A 32 19.54 -2.09 7.59
C THR A 32 20.52 -2.41 6.46
N ASN A 33 20.66 -1.53 5.47
CA ASN A 33 21.43 -1.69 4.23
C ASN A 33 21.14 -2.98 3.43
N SER A 34 20.05 -3.68 3.78
CA SER A 34 19.68 -4.97 3.21
C SER A 34 18.43 -4.80 2.35
N PHE A 35 18.64 -4.80 1.03
CA PHE A 35 17.57 -4.64 0.03
C PHE A 35 16.45 -5.67 0.19
N LEU A 36 16.80 -6.96 0.27
CA LEU A 36 15.83 -8.05 0.35
C LEU A 36 14.94 -7.93 1.59
N ARG A 37 15.55 -7.61 2.75
CA ARG A 37 14.83 -7.50 4.02
C ARG A 37 13.90 -6.29 4.04
N SER A 38 14.34 -5.15 3.51
CA SER A 38 13.51 -3.95 3.38
C SER A 38 12.37 -4.15 2.39
N LEU A 39 12.61 -4.85 1.28
CA LEU A 39 11.59 -5.18 0.29
C LEU A 39 10.52 -6.11 0.87
N LEU A 40 10.93 -7.21 1.52
CA LEU A 40 10.00 -8.16 2.16
C LEU A 40 9.16 -7.49 3.26
N GLN A 41 9.78 -6.63 4.08
CA GLN A 41 9.04 -5.88 5.10
C GLN A 41 8.05 -4.89 4.49
N SER A 42 8.44 -4.22 3.39
CA SER A 42 7.57 -3.31 2.67
C SER A 42 6.38 -4.01 2.04
N ILE A 43 6.61 -5.14 1.37
CA ILE A 43 5.55 -5.96 0.77
C ILE A 43 4.64 -6.51 1.87
N GLY A 44 5.21 -7.01 2.97
CA GLY A 44 4.42 -7.47 4.13
C GLY A 44 3.55 -6.38 4.73
N LEU A 45 4.06 -5.15 4.84
CA LEU A 45 3.27 -4.01 5.32
C LEU A 45 2.17 -3.62 4.33
N ALA A 46 2.45 -3.66 3.02
CA ALA A 46 1.44 -3.44 1.98
C ALA A 46 0.34 -4.51 2.03
N VAL A 47 0.70 -5.79 2.19
CA VAL A 47 -0.29 -6.87 2.33
C VAL A 47 -1.17 -6.63 3.55
N LEU A 48 -0.60 -6.22 4.68
CA LEU A 48 -1.38 -5.90 5.88
C LEU A 48 -2.32 -4.71 5.65
N LEU A 49 -1.83 -3.61 5.08
CA LEU A 49 -2.63 -2.39 4.88
C LEU A 49 -3.73 -2.57 3.84
N TYR A 50 -3.40 -3.10 2.66
CA TYR A 50 -4.41 -3.33 1.63
C TYR A 50 -5.32 -4.48 2.01
N GLY A 51 -4.82 -5.52 2.66
CA GLY A 51 -5.61 -6.65 3.14
C GLY A 51 -6.63 -6.26 4.22
N THR A 52 -6.27 -5.43 5.20
CA THR A 52 -7.24 -4.93 6.18
C THR A 52 -8.27 -4.01 5.55
N THR A 53 -7.87 -3.18 4.57
CA THR A 53 -8.79 -2.33 3.82
C THR A 53 -9.78 -3.16 3.00
N PHE A 54 -9.30 -4.26 2.42
CA PHE A 54 -10.12 -5.21 1.68
C PHE A 54 -11.13 -5.94 2.58
N LEU A 55 -10.68 -6.41 3.75
CA LEU A 55 -11.56 -7.03 4.75
C LEU A 55 -12.62 -6.07 5.26
N TRP A 56 -12.25 -4.81 5.51
CA TRP A 56 -13.19 -3.77 5.92
C TRP A 56 -14.32 -3.60 4.89
N TRP A 57 -13.95 -3.41 3.62
CA TRP A 57 -14.92 -3.27 2.53
C TRP A 57 -15.73 -4.52 2.24
N PHE A 58 -15.17 -5.70 2.51
CA PHE A 58 -15.88 -6.97 2.36
C PHE A 58 -16.98 -7.14 3.43
N ILE A 59 -16.79 -6.57 4.61
CA ILE A 59 -17.77 -6.62 5.71
C ILE A 59 -18.87 -5.56 5.53
N ASP A 60 -18.53 -4.38 5.01
CA ASP A 60 -19.41 -3.20 5.02
C ASP A 60 -20.05 -2.88 3.65
N GLY A 61 -19.60 -3.51 2.55
CA GLY A 61 -20.00 -3.16 1.18
C GLY A 61 -21.05 -4.06 0.54
N ASP A 62 -21.95 -3.47 -0.26
CA ASP A 62 -22.82 -4.19 -1.21
C ASP A 62 -22.02 -4.91 -2.30
N GLY A 63 -22.55 -5.99 -2.90
CA GLY A 63 -21.80 -6.87 -3.82
C GLY A 63 -21.13 -6.18 -5.02
N LEU A 64 -21.70 -5.08 -5.52
CA LEU A 64 -21.11 -4.26 -6.59
C LEU A 64 -19.97 -3.37 -6.06
N GLY A 65 -20.15 -2.80 -4.86
CA GLY A 65 -19.13 -2.03 -4.15
C GLY A 65 -17.94 -2.90 -3.74
N GLN A 66 -18.18 -4.17 -3.38
CA GLN A 66 -17.12 -5.14 -3.10
C GLN A 66 -16.25 -5.39 -4.33
N LEU A 67 -16.85 -5.64 -5.50
CA LEU A 67 -16.11 -5.85 -6.76
C LEU A 67 -15.25 -4.62 -7.14
N VAL A 68 -15.83 -3.42 -7.08
CA VAL A 68 -15.09 -2.18 -7.37
C VAL A 68 -13.96 -1.95 -6.37
N SER A 69 -14.21 -2.23 -5.08
CA SER A 69 -13.19 -2.20 -4.02
C SER A 69 -12.07 -3.18 -4.31
N MET A 70 -12.40 -4.42 -4.67
CA MET A 70 -11.41 -5.44 -4.98
C MET A 70 -10.47 -4.98 -6.11
N MET A 71 -11.05 -4.45 -7.20
CA MET A 71 -10.27 -3.98 -8.35
C MET A 71 -9.41 -2.77 -8.00
N TYR A 72 -9.97 -1.80 -7.27
CA TYR A 72 -9.26 -0.58 -6.89
C TYR A 72 -8.12 -0.86 -5.91
N TYR A 73 -8.40 -1.58 -4.82
CA TYR A 73 -7.39 -1.94 -3.81
C TYR A 73 -6.36 -2.92 -4.36
N GLY A 74 -6.77 -3.87 -5.21
CA GLY A 74 -5.85 -4.77 -5.91
C GLY A 74 -4.88 -4.01 -6.81
N THR A 75 -5.39 -3.07 -7.61
CA THR A 75 -4.54 -2.21 -8.47
C THR A 75 -3.62 -1.34 -7.63
N GLY A 76 -4.13 -0.70 -6.57
CA GLY A 76 -3.33 0.10 -5.65
C GLY A 76 -2.23 -0.70 -4.97
N PHE A 77 -2.50 -1.95 -4.58
CA PHE A 77 -1.51 -2.86 -4.01
C PHE A 77 -0.40 -3.20 -5.01
N ILE A 78 -0.75 -3.53 -6.25
CA ILE A 78 0.22 -3.85 -7.31
C ILE A 78 1.11 -2.62 -7.58
N VAL A 79 0.50 -1.45 -7.76
CA VAL A 79 1.23 -0.19 -7.97
C VAL A 79 2.14 0.11 -6.78
N ASN A 80 1.70 -0.12 -5.54
CA ASN A 80 2.53 0.04 -4.35
C ASN A 80 3.76 -0.86 -4.41
N CYS A 81 3.58 -2.15 -4.67
CA CYS A 81 4.69 -3.09 -4.77
C CYS A 81 5.71 -2.67 -5.84
N PHE A 82 5.26 -2.24 -7.01
CA PHE A 82 6.15 -1.77 -8.08
C PHE A 82 6.91 -0.49 -7.69
N VAL A 83 6.20 0.52 -7.16
CA VAL A 83 6.80 1.78 -6.74
C VAL A 83 7.80 1.54 -5.60
N ASN A 84 7.46 0.71 -4.62
CA ASN A 84 8.39 0.38 -3.52
C ASN A 84 9.64 -0.33 -4.02
N THR A 85 9.47 -1.29 -4.92
CA THR A 85 10.61 -2.00 -5.52
C THR A 85 11.50 -1.01 -6.27
N GLY A 86 10.92 -0.10 -7.05
CA GLY A 86 11.65 0.94 -7.78
C GLY A 86 12.39 1.91 -6.86
N VAL A 87 11.73 2.40 -5.81
CA VAL A 87 12.33 3.30 -4.80
C VAL A 87 13.50 2.62 -4.09
N LEU A 88 13.29 1.39 -3.60
CA LEU A 88 14.34 0.63 -2.93
C LEU A 88 15.51 0.30 -3.88
N TYR A 89 15.23 0.01 -5.15
CA TYR A 89 16.26 -0.27 -6.15
C TYR A 89 17.10 0.98 -6.43
N PHE A 90 16.46 2.14 -6.58
CA PHE A 90 17.14 3.41 -6.74
C PHE A 90 18.02 3.75 -5.53
N LEU A 91 17.49 3.55 -4.31
CA LEU A 91 18.26 3.74 -3.08
C LEU A 91 19.46 2.79 -3.01
N LYS A 92 19.29 1.52 -3.38
CA LYS A 92 20.39 0.55 -3.44
C LYS A 92 21.47 1.01 -4.41
N LYS A 93 21.12 1.48 -5.61
CA LYS A 93 22.08 1.99 -6.59
C LYS A 93 22.81 3.26 -6.13
N LYS A 94 22.16 4.10 -5.31
CA LYS A 94 22.72 5.38 -4.84
C LYS A 94 23.60 5.24 -3.59
N TYR A 95 23.27 4.30 -2.70
CA TYR A 95 23.86 4.20 -1.35
C TYR A 95 24.60 2.88 -1.07
N GLY A 96 24.45 1.87 -1.93
CA GLY A 96 25.20 0.60 -1.87
C GLY A 96 26.23 0.54 -2.98
#